data_AF-A0A5N7YD49-F1
#
_entry.id   AF-A0A5N7YD49-F1
#
_cell.length_a   1.000
_cell.length_b   1.000
_cell.length_c   1.000
_cell.angle_alpha   90.00
_cell.angle_beta   90.00
_cell.angle_gamma   90.00
#
_symmetry.space_group_name_H-M   'P 1'
#
loop_
_entity.id
_entity.type
_entity.pdbx_description
1 polymer ?
#
loop_
_entity_poly.entity_id
_entity_poly.type
_entity_poly.pdbx_seq_one_letter_code
_entity_poly.pdbx_strand_id
1 'polypeptide(L)' 'MKKNVLIIGAGGVAKVVAHKCAQHNDELGRIAIASRNISKC' A
#
# COMPACT_ATOMS: atom_id res chain seq x y z
N MET A 1 -7.50 16.43 7.22
CA MET A 1 -6.49 15.41 7.62
C MET A 1 -6.12 14.60 6.38
N LYS A 2 -4.82 14.39 6.09
CA LYS A 2 -4.42 13.44 5.04
C LYS A 2 -4.68 12.02 5.53
N LYS A 3 -5.46 11.25 4.78
CA LYS A 3 -5.57 9.80 4.97
C LYS A 3 -4.23 9.20 4.54
N ASN A 4 -3.72 8.23 5.29
CA ASN A 4 -2.55 7.45 4.90
C ASN A 4 -2.96 5.98 4.95
N VAL A 5 -2.45 5.19 4.03
CA VAL A 5 -2.81 3.77 3.89
C VAL A 5 -1.63 2.90 4.28
N LEU A 6 -1.87 1.92 5.15
CA LEU A 6 -0.95 0.83 5.45
C LEU A 6 -1.52 -0.47 4.87
N ILE A 7 -0.81 -1.05 3.90
CA ILE A 7 -1.12 -2.37 3.34
C ILE A 7 -0.35 -3.41 4.15
N ILE A 8 -1.06 -4.37 4.76
CA ILE A 8 -0.46 -5.47 5.52
C ILE A 8 -0.44 -6.74 4.67
N GLY A 9 0.77 -7.25 4.42
CA GLY A 9 1.05 -8.34 3.51
C GLY A 9 1.53 -7.83 2.15
N ALA A 10 2.56 -8.48 1.60
CA ALA A 10 3.17 -8.12 0.32
C ALA A 10 3.12 -9.30 -0.68
N GLY A 11 1.93 -9.90 -0.82
CA GLY A 11 1.63 -10.97 -1.78
C GLY A 11 1.07 -10.42 -3.11
N GLY A 12 0.56 -11.31 -3.97
CA GLY A 12 0.00 -10.92 -5.27
C GLY A 12 -1.11 -9.86 -5.17
N VAL A 13 -2.00 -9.98 -4.19
CA VAL A 13 -3.09 -9.02 -3.95
C VAL A 13 -2.54 -7.64 -3.55
N ALA A 14 -1.48 -7.59 -2.75
CA ALA A 14 -0.88 -6.34 -2.29
C ALA A 14 -0.37 -5.48 -3.45
N LYS A 15 0.13 -6.10 -4.51
CA LYS A 15 0.56 -5.39 -5.73
C LYS A 15 -0.63 -4.73 -6.44
N VAL A 16 -1.77 -5.42 -6.53
CA VAL A 16 -3.00 -4.87 -7.13
C VAL A 16 -3.54 -3.72 -6.27
N VAL A 17 -3.58 -3.90 -4.95
CA VAL A 17 -4.03 -2.89 -3.99
C VAL A 17 -3.12 -1.66 -4.07
N ALA A 18 -1.80 -1.82 -3.98
CA ALA A 18 -0.85 -0.71 -4.05
C ALA A 18 -0.99 0.06 -5.37
N HIS A 19 -1.16 -0.65 -6.50
CA HIS A 19 -1.38 -0.01 -7.80
C HIS A 19 -2.68 0.80 -7.83
N LYS A 20 -3.78 0.28 -7.28
CA LYS A 20 -5.07 0.99 -7.23
C LYS A 20 -5.06 2.14 -6.24
N CYS A 21 -4.39 2.00 -5.10
CA CYS A 21 -4.21 3.08 -4.14
C CYS A 21 -3.40 4.23 -4.75
N ALA A 22 -2.34 3.91 -5.51
CA ALA A 22 -1.52 4.92 -6.18
C ALA A 22 -2.31 5.69 -7.26
N GLN A 23 -3.28 5.05 -7.93
CA GLN A 23 -4.17 5.72 -8.88
C GLN A 23 -5.09 6.77 -8.21
N HIS A 24 -5.32 6.68 -6.90
CA HIS A 24 -6.21 7.56 -6.12
C HIS A 24 -5.43 8.24 -4.97
N ASN A 25 -4.16 8.56 -5.22
CA ASN A 25 -3.24 9.06 -4.20
C ASN A 25 -3.62 10.46 -3.68
N ASP A 26 -4.38 11.23 -4.45
CA ASP A 26 -5.01 12.48 -4.05
C ASP A 26 -6.02 12.30 -2.90
N GLU A 27 -6.76 11.18 -2.91
CA GLU A 27 -7.69 10.83 -1.83
C GLU A 27 -7.02 10.05 -0.67
N LEU A 28 -6.08 9.15 -1.01
CA LEU A 28 -5.53 8.16 -0.10
C LEU A 28 -4.21 8.56 0.57
N GLY A 29 -3.56 9.61 0.07
CA GLY A 29 -2.31 10.11 0.61
C GLY A 29 -1.19 9.06 0.64
N ARG A 30 -0.33 9.10 1.66
CA ARG A 30 0.88 8.26 1.67
C ARG A 30 0.51 6.79 1.82
N ILE A 31 1.07 5.96 0.94
CA ILE A 31 0.92 4.51 0.95
C ILE A 31 2.19 3.88 1.53
N ALA A 32 2.02 2.95 2.47
CA ALA A 32 3.09 2.13 3.03
C ALA A 32 2.71 0.64 2.96
N ILE A 33 3.70 -0.23 2.79
CA ILE A 33 3.52 -1.70 2.78
C ILE A 33 4.32 -2.29 3.95
N ALA A 34 3.68 -3.15 4.74
CA ALA A 34 4.32 -3.92 5.80
C ALA A 34 4.19 -5.42 5.54
N SER A 35 5.26 -6.16 5.79
CA SER A 35 5.32 -7.62 5.67
C SER A 35 6.28 -8.18 6.71
N ARG A 36 6.11 -9.46 7.06
CA ARG A 36 7.05 -10.18 7.94
C ARG A 36 8.45 -10.32 7.32
N ASN A 37 8.53 -10.36 5.99
CA ASN A 37 9.78 -10.46 5.25
C ASN A 37 10.08 -9.12 4.59
N ILE A 38 11.16 -8.47 5.01
CA ILE A 38 11.57 -7.16 4.46
C ILE A 38 11.86 -7.24 2.95
N SER A 39 12.33 -8.38 2.46
CA SER A 39 12.58 -8.62 1.03
C SER A 39 11.31 -8.64 0.16
N LYS A 40 10.12 -8.66 0.78
CA LYS A 40 8.84 -8.59 0.06
C LYS A 40 8.25 -7.17 0.02
N CYS A 41 8.73 -6.26 0.88
CA CYS A 41 8.30 -4.85 0.90
C CYS A 41 9.06 -4.05 -0.16
#